data_AF-A0A7C6ET81-F1
#
_entry.id   AF-A0A7C6ET81-F1
#
_cell.length_a   1.000
_cell.length_b   1.000
_cell.length_c   1.000
_cell.angle_alpha   90.00
_cell.angle_beta   90.00
_cell.angle_gamma   90.00
#
_symmetry.space_group_name_H-M   'P 1'
#
loop_
_entity.id
_entity.type
_entity.pdbx_description
1 polymer ?
#
loop_
_entity_poly.entity_id
_entity_poly.type
_entity_poly.pdbx_seq_one_letter_code
_entity_poly.pdbx_strand_id
1 'polypeptide(L)'
;MRYARVGLVVALVLGVCLTALAQQQQQQQQQQKQVQLNERAKQMVERRLQRMDEVLNLTPEQEKKIREILEKEAAQFSGFDRERFRDMSPEERQQAMEQFRAQREKTDKEIEKVLTPEQVEKYRKMQEEFRQRRGRRPGPPSER
;
A
#
# COMPACT_ATOMS: atom_id res chain seq x y z
N MET A 1 55.52 27.48 -14.09
CA MET A 1 54.59 27.01 -13.03
C MET A 1 53.21 27.70 -13.04
N ARG A 2 52.63 28.05 -14.20
CA ARG A 2 51.30 28.70 -14.27
C ARG A 2 50.16 27.78 -14.72
N TYR A 3 50.46 26.72 -15.47
CA TYR A 3 49.46 25.75 -15.95
C TYR A 3 49.13 24.63 -14.95
N ALA A 4 50.01 24.36 -13.99
CA ALA A 4 49.77 23.36 -12.93
C ALA A 4 48.66 23.77 -11.94
N ARG A 5 48.38 25.07 -11.79
CA ARG A 5 47.30 25.59 -10.92
C ARG A 5 45.94 25.68 -11.63
N VAL A 6 45.93 25.81 -12.96
CA VAL A 6 44.69 25.82 -13.75
C VAL A 6 44.18 24.40 -14.00
N GLY A 7 45.07 23.42 -14.19
CA GLY A 7 44.69 22.01 -14.35
C GLY A 7 43.96 21.40 -13.14
N LEU A 8 44.26 21.87 -11.92
CA LEU A 8 43.68 21.34 -10.68
C LEU A 8 42.27 21.91 -10.39
N VAL A 9 41.93 23.10 -10.93
CA VAL A 9 40.59 23.72 -10.79
C VAL A 9 39.60 23.15 -11.80
N VAL A 10 40.05 22.79 -13.02
CA VAL A 10 39.19 22.18 -14.05
C VAL A 10 38.76 20.75 -13.68
N ALA A 11 39.63 19.98 -13.01
CA ALA A 11 39.30 18.62 -12.56
C ALA A 11 38.26 18.59 -11.42
N LEU A 12 38.21 19.63 -10.57
CA LEU A 12 37.24 19.73 -9.47
C LEU A 12 35.83 20.15 -9.95
N VAL A 13 35.71 20.96 -10.99
CA VAL A 13 34.40 21.41 -11.54
C VAL A 13 33.69 20.27 -12.29
N LEU A 14 34.43 19.39 -13.00
CA LEU A 14 33.84 18.26 -13.71
C LEU A 14 33.33 17.15 -12.77
N GLY A 15 33.96 16.95 -11.60
CA GLY A 15 33.51 15.98 -10.59
C GLY A 15 32.20 16.37 -9.88
N VAL A 16 31.95 17.67 -9.70
CA VAL A 16 30.72 18.19 -9.04
C VAL A 16 29.49 18.10 -9.98
N CYS A 17 29.67 18.22 -11.30
CA CYS A 17 28.56 18.08 -12.25
C CYS A 17 28.06 16.63 -12.40
N LEU A 18 28.93 15.63 -12.30
CA LEU A 18 28.54 14.21 -12.44
C LEU A 18 27.77 13.70 -11.22
N THR A 19 28.10 14.15 -10.01
CA THR A 19 27.35 13.76 -8.80
C THR A 19 25.99 14.43 -8.72
N ALA A 20 25.85 15.69 -9.16
CA ALA A 20 24.56 16.39 -9.18
C ALA A 20 23.52 15.70 -10.09
N LEU A 21 23.93 15.19 -11.25
CA LEU A 21 23.03 14.45 -12.15
C LEU A 21 22.62 13.09 -11.58
N ALA A 22 23.55 12.37 -10.93
CA ALA A 22 23.23 11.11 -10.26
C ALA A 22 22.26 11.33 -9.08
N GLN A 23 22.46 12.40 -8.30
CA GLN A 23 21.60 12.76 -7.18
C GLN A 23 20.20 13.20 -7.65
N GLN A 24 20.12 13.96 -8.76
CA GLN A 24 18.87 14.36 -9.40
C GLN A 24 18.12 13.15 -9.98
N GLN A 25 18.82 12.21 -10.60
CA GLN A 25 18.24 10.98 -11.12
C GLN A 25 17.69 10.09 -9.99
N GLN A 26 18.43 9.94 -8.90
CA GLN A 26 17.97 9.19 -7.73
C GLN A 26 16.74 9.83 -7.07
N GLN A 27 16.70 11.15 -6.98
CA GLN A 27 15.56 11.90 -6.43
C GLN A 27 14.32 11.80 -7.33
N GLN A 28 14.48 11.88 -8.65
CA GLN A 28 13.38 11.62 -9.60
C GLN A 28 12.85 10.19 -9.49
N GLN A 29 13.73 9.19 -9.35
CA GLN A 29 13.33 7.79 -9.23
C GLN A 29 12.54 7.52 -7.93
N GLN A 30 12.96 8.13 -6.81
CA GLN A 30 12.22 8.06 -5.54
C GLN A 30 10.84 8.71 -5.65
N GLN A 31 10.76 9.88 -6.30
CA GLN A 31 9.50 10.57 -6.52
C GLN A 31 8.53 9.76 -7.41
N GLN A 32 9.04 9.13 -8.47
CA GLN A 32 8.26 8.24 -9.33
C GLN A 32 7.73 7.01 -8.57
N LYS A 33 8.57 6.39 -7.73
CA LYS A 33 8.15 5.26 -6.88
C LYS A 33 7.02 5.67 -5.93
N GLN A 34 7.12 6.85 -5.32
CA GLN A 34 6.06 7.38 -4.43
C GLN A 34 4.74 7.62 -5.18
N VAL A 35 4.80 8.22 -6.38
CA VAL A 35 3.61 8.43 -7.23
C VAL A 35 2.96 7.08 -7.58
N GLN A 36 3.76 6.09 -7.99
CA GLN A 36 3.26 4.76 -8.31
C GLN A 36 2.60 4.07 -7.11
N LEU A 37 3.18 4.19 -5.92
CA LEU A 37 2.60 3.65 -4.68
C LEU A 37 1.25 4.32 -4.35
N ASN A 38 1.17 5.64 -4.47
CA ASN A 38 -0.07 6.39 -4.23
C ASN A 38 -1.17 6.00 -5.22
N GLU A 39 -0.85 5.88 -6.51
CA GLU A 39 -1.82 5.45 -7.53
C GLU A 39 -2.29 4.02 -7.29
N ARG A 40 -1.38 3.12 -6.89
CA ARG A 40 -1.76 1.76 -6.51
C ARG A 40 -2.69 1.74 -5.30
N ALA A 41 -2.45 2.59 -4.30
CA ALA A 41 -3.31 2.73 -3.13
C ALA A 41 -4.72 3.19 -3.52
N LYS A 42 -4.83 4.25 -4.32
CA LYS A 42 -6.11 4.75 -4.85
C LYS A 42 -6.87 3.66 -5.60
N GLN A 43 -6.21 2.97 -6.53
CA GLN A 43 -6.83 1.88 -7.27
C GLN A 43 -7.30 0.72 -6.37
N MET A 44 -6.61 0.44 -5.26
CA MET A 44 -7.08 -0.56 -4.29
C MET A 44 -8.35 -0.10 -3.57
N VAL A 45 -8.42 1.18 -3.21
CA VAL A 45 -9.61 1.80 -2.63
C VAL A 45 -10.78 1.71 -3.61
N GLU A 46 -10.62 2.20 -4.84
CA GLU A 46 -11.69 2.16 -5.86
C GLU A 46 -12.22 0.75 -6.08
N ARG A 47 -11.34 -0.22 -6.29
CA ARG A 47 -11.76 -1.61 -6.52
C ARG A 47 -12.51 -2.20 -5.34
N ARG A 48 -12.15 -1.83 -4.10
CA ARG A 48 -12.86 -2.34 -2.92
C ARG A 48 -14.22 -1.67 -2.79
N LEU A 49 -14.28 -0.36 -2.99
CA LEU A 49 -15.50 0.42 -2.94
C LEU A 49 -16.50 -0.04 -3.99
N GLN A 50 -16.06 -0.23 -5.24
CA GLN A 50 -16.89 -0.74 -6.33
C GLN A 50 -17.50 -2.12 -6.00
N ARG A 51 -16.71 -3.06 -5.47
CA ARG A 51 -17.25 -4.37 -5.06
C ARG A 51 -18.26 -4.28 -3.92
N MET A 52 -18.05 -3.33 -3.00
CA MET A 52 -19.02 -3.09 -1.93
C MET A 52 -20.31 -2.51 -2.50
N ASP A 53 -20.20 -1.57 -3.44
CA ASP A 53 -21.35 -0.97 -4.10
C ASP A 53 -22.18 -1.99 -4.89
N GLU A 54 -21.53 -2.84 -5.68
CA GLU A 54 -22.19 -3.92 -6.45
C GLU A 54 -23.04 -4.85 -5.58
N VAL A 55 -22.67 -5.06 -4.31
CA VAL A 55 -23.35 -5.99 -3.39
C VAL A 55 -24.34 -5.26 -2.46
N LEU A 56 -23.99 -4.05 -2.04
CA LEU A 56 -24.70 -3.32 -1.00
C LEU A 56 -25.61 -2.21 -1.53
N ASN A 57 -25.47 -1.83 -2.81
CA ASN A 57 -26.14 -0.71 -3.45
C ASN A 57 -26.02 0.56 -2.59
N LEU A 58 -24.80 1.09 -2.48
CA LEU A 58 -24.47 2.16 -1.55
C LEU A 58 -25.13 3.47 -2.01
N THR A 59 -25.56 4.29 -1.06
CA THR A 59 -25.92 5.68 -1.40
C THR A 59 -24.66 6.51 -1.66
N PRO A 60 -24.75 7.65 -2.38
CA PRO A 60 -23.60 8.53 -2.58
C PRO A 60 -22.93 8.98 -1.27
N GLU A 61 -23.72 9.21 -0.21
CA GLU A 61 -23.20 9.57 1.11
C GLU A 61 -22.45 8.41 1.78
N GLN A 62 -22.96 7.17 1.62
CA GLN A 62 -22.30 5.98 2.15
C GLN A 62 -20.99 5.73 1.40
N GLU A 63 -21.00 5.84 0.06
CA GLU A 63 -19.82 5.68 -0.77
C GLU A 63 -18.71 6.65 -0.34
N LYS A 64 -19.04 7.93 -0.17
CA LYS A 64 -18.08 8.95 0.28
C LYS A 64 -17.46 8.61 1.64
N LYS A 65 -18.28 8.25 2.64
CA LYS A 65 -17.79 7.90 3.98
C LYS A 65 -16.93 6.63 3.96
N ILE A 66 -17.33 5.62 3.21
CA ILE A 66 -16.58 4.37 3.09
C ILE A 66 -15.25 4.62 2.38
N ARG A 67 -15.23 5.43 1.32
CA ARG A 67 -14.00 5.85 0.63
C ARG A 67 -13.00 6.47 1.61
N GLU A 68 -13.43 7.43 2.44
CA GLU A 68 -12.57 8.05 3.46
C GLU A 68 -12.00 7.03 4.46
N ILE A 69 -12.82 6.06 4.90
CA ILE A 69 -12.38 4.97 5.77
C ILE A 69 -11.32 4.09 5.08
N LEU A 70 -11.55 3.74 3.81
CA LEU A 70 -10.64 2.90 3.03
C LEU A 70 -9.33 3.60 2.67
N GLU A 71 -9.36 4.90 2.39
CA GLU A 71 -8.15 5.71 2.18
C GLU A 71 -7.29 5.77 3.45
N LYS A 72 -7.93 5.92 4.62
CA LYS A 72 -7.23 5.88 5.90
C LYS A 72 -6.56 4.52 6.15
N GLU A 73 -7.26 3.43 5.88
CA GLU A 73 -6.68 2.08 5.95
C GLU A 73 -5.50 1.93 4.97
N ALA A 74 -5.66 2.39 3.73
CA ALA A 74 -4.62 2.31 2.71
C ALA A 74 -3.36 3.12 3.10
N ALA A 75 -3.54 4.29 3.70
CA ALA A 75 -2.44 5.10 4.20
C ALA A 75 -1.65 4.40 5.32
N GLN A 76 -2.34 3.70 6.25
CA GLN A 76 -1.68 2.94 7.31
C GLN A 76 -0.84 1.77 6.77
N PHE A 77 -1.21 1.23 5.61
CA PHE A 77 -0.48 0.13 4.97
C PHE A 77 0.43 0.57 3.82
N SER A 78 0.53 1.87 3.54
CA SER A 78 1.40 2.41 2.49
C SER A 78 2.88 2.12 2.74
N GLY A 79 3.27 1.95 4.00
CA GLY A 79 4.61 1.53 4.42
C GLY A 79 4.85 0.01 4.39
N PHE A 80 3.89 -0.80 3.94
CA PHE A 80 4.09 -2.24 3.84
C PHE A 80 5.05 -2.59 2.70
N ASP A 81 6.26 -2.99 3.07
CA ASP A 81 7.26 -3.50 2.14
C ASP A 81 7.18 -5.03 2.04
N ARG A 82 6.86 -5.52 0.84
CA ARG A 82 6.74 -6.95 0.56
C ARG A 82 8.08 -7.67 0.60
N GLU A 83 9.17 -7.01 0.23
CA GLU A 83 10.52 -7.59 0.26
C GLU A 83 10.94 -7.77 1.71
N ARG A 84 10.84 -6.69 2.51
CA ARG A 84 11.09 -6.77 3.95
C ARG A 84 10.24 -7.83 4.64
N PHE A 85 8.97 -7.96 4.27
CA PHE A 85 8.07 -8.98 4.84
C PHE A 85 8.53 -10.42 4.53
N ARG A 86 9.18 -10.67 3.40
CA ARG A 86 9.71 -12.00 3.06
C ARG A 86 10.92 -12.35 3.91
N ASP A 87 11.74 -11.36 4.22
CA ASP A 87 12.99 -11.53 4.98
C ASP A 87 12.77 -11.59 6.50
N MET A 88 11.57 -11.24 6.99
CA MET A 88 11.18 -11.33 8.41
C MET A 88 11.19 -12.77 8.94
N SER A 89 11.48 -12.93 10.24
CA SER A 89 11.36 -14.20 10.95
C SER A 89 9.91 -14.71 10.97
N PRO A 90 9.67 -16.01 11.23
CA PRO A 90 8.31 -16.52 11.43
C PRO A 90 7.52 -15.75 12.50
N GLU A 91 8.13 -15.40 13.64
CA GLU A 91 7.45 -14.64 14.69
C GLU A 91 7.11 -13.21 14.26
N GLU A 92 8.05 -12.51 13.61
CA GLU A 92 7.84 -11.14 13.12
C GLU A 92 6.71 -11.10 12.07
N ARG A 93 6.67 -12.09 11.17
CA ARG A 93 5.59 -12.21 10.19
C ARG A 93 4.25 -12.47 10.87
N GLN A 94 4.21 -13.29 11.91
CA GLN A 94 2.98 -13.54 12.67
C GLN A 94 2.47 -12.25 13.32
N GLN A 95 3.35 -11.51 14.01
CA GLN A 95 2.98 -10.24 14.64
C GLN A 95 2.47 -9.21 13.62
N ALA A 96 3.15 -9.08 12.48
CA ALA A 96 2.69 -8.21 11.40
C ALA A 96 1.30 -8.63 10.90
N MET A 97 1.07 -9.94 10.71
CA MET A 97 -0.24 -10.47 10.30
C MET A 97 -1.34 -10.21 11.32
N GLU A 98 -1.05 -10.30 12.61
CA GLU A 98 -1.98 -9.96 13.68
C GLU A 98 -2.32 -8.46 13.66
N GLN A 99 -1.34 -7.58 13.46
CA GLN A 99 -1.58 -6.15 13.28
C GLN A 99 -2.46 -5.86 12.06
N PHE A 100 -2.20 -6.52 10.93
CA PHE A 100 -3.05 -6.41 9.74
C PHE A 100 -4.48 -6.86 10.01
N ARG A 101 -4.68 -7.95 10.76
CA ARG A 101 -6.02 -8.45 11.12
C ARG A 101 -6.75 -7.47 12.02
N ALA A 102 -6.11 -7.00 13.09
CA ALA A 102 -6.71 -6.04 14.02
C ALA A 102 -7.12 -4.73 13.33
N GLN A 103 -6.27 -4.23 12.43
CA GLN A 103 -6.59 -3.02 11.67
C GLN A 103 -7.72 -3.24 10.66
N ARG A 104 -7.79 -4.41 10.01
CA ARG A 104 -8.94 -4.78 9.16
C ARG A 104 -10.23 -4.83 9.95
N GLU A 105 -10.24 -5.51 11.10
CA GLU A 105 -11.43 -5.60 11.97
C GLU A 105 -11.90 -4.22 12.43
N LYS A 106 -10.96 -3.32 12.75
CA LYS A 106 -11.28 -1.93 13.08
C LYS A 106 -11.95 -1.22 11.91
N THR A 107 -11.37 -1.33 10.72
CA THR A 107 -11.94 -0.76 9.50
C THR A 107 -13.33 -1.32 9.21
N ASP A 108 -13.53 -2.63 9.35
CA ASP A 108 -14.82 -3.27 9.11
C ASP A 108 -15.90 -2.76 10.07
N LYS A 109 -15.56 -2.54 11.35
CA LYS A 109 -16.48 -1.91 12.31
C LYS A 109 -16.85 -0.48 11.94
N GLU A 110 -15.91 0.32 11.42
CA GLU A 110 -16.22 1.67 10.97
C GLU A 110 -17.12 1.67 9.73
N ILE A 111 -16.91 0.72 8.80
CA ILE A 111 -17.78 0.53 7.64
C ILE A 111 -19.19 0.15 8.09
N GLU A 112 -19.33 -0.82 9.01
CA GLU A 112 -20.65 -1.27 9.49
C GLU A 112 -21.48 -0.14 10.11
N LYS A 113 -20.85 0.87 10.72
CA LYS A 113 -21.55 2.05 11.28
C LYS A 113 -22.16 2.97 10.21
N VAL A 114 -21.70 2.89 8.97
CA VAL A 114 -22.19 3.71 7.84
C VAL A 114 -23.32 2.99 7.09
N LEU A 115 -23.39 1.68 7.21
CA LEU A 115 -24.35 0.82 6.53
C LEU A 115 -25.69 0.74 7.29
N THR A 116 -26.75 0.43 6.56
CA THR A 116 -28.03 0.03 7.17
C THR A 116 -27.93 -1.39 7.75
N PRO A 117 -28.82 -1.79 8.68
CA PRO A 117 -28.80 -3.15 9.23
C PRO A 117 -28.82 -4.26 8.16
N GLU A 118 -29.62 -4.09 7.11
CA GLU A 118 -29.72 -5.04 5.99
C GLU A 118 -28.42 -5.10 5.17
N GLN A 119 -27.77 -3.95 4.95
CA GLN A 119 -26.47 -3.90 4.27
C GLN A 119 -25.36 -4.53 5.11
N VAL A 120 -25.40 -4.40 6.45
CA VAL A 120 -24.43 -5.05 7.34
C VAL A 120 -24.49 -6.58 7.20
N GLU A 121 -25.69 -7.15 7.12
CA GLU A 121 -25.84 -8.60 6.92
C GLU A 121 -25.21 -9.07 5.61
N LYS A 122 -25.51 -8.37 4.49
CA LYS A 122 -24.89 -8.64 3.19
C LYS A 122 -23.36 -8.47 3.23
N TYR A 123 -22.88 -7.43 3.91
CA TYR A 123 -21.45 -7.14 4.05
C TYR A 123 -20.73 -8.28 4.78
N ARG A 124 -21.29 -8.75 5.89
CA ARG A 124 -20.72 -9.87 6.67
C ARG A 124 -20.72 -11.17 5.90
N LYS A 125 -21.80 -11.48 5.18
CA LYS A 125 -21.88 -12.66 4.31
C LYS A 125 -20.82 -12.61 3.20
N MET A 126 -20.71 -11.47 2.52
CA MET A 126 -19.68 -11.24 1.50
C MET A 126 -18.27 -11.48 2.08
N GLN A 127 -17.96 -10.95 3.26
CA GLN A 127 -16.67 -11.17 3.91
C GLN A 127 -16.42 -12.64 4.24
N GLU A 128 -17.43 -13.35 4.74
CA GLU A 128 -17.32 -14.77 5.04
C GLU A 128 -17.02 -15.61 3.80
N GLU A 129 -17.73 -15.36 2.69
CA GLU A 129 -17.48 -16.02 1.42
C GLU A 129 -16.03 -15.77 0.93
N PHE A 130 -15.53 -14.54 1.06
CA PHE A 130 -14.12 -14.24 0.75
C PHE A 130 -13.14 -15.01 1.64
N ARG A 131 -13.42 -15.14 2.95
CA ARG A 131 -12.59 -15.95 3.86
C ARG A 131 -12.59 -17.42 3.47
N GLN A 132 -13.76 -17.99 3.18
CA GLN A 132 -13.89 -19.39 2.75
C GLN A 132 -13.15 -19.65 1.43
N ARG A 133 -13.26 -18.74 0.45
CA ARG A 133 -12.54 -18.85 -0.84
C ARG A 133 -11.02 -18.76 -0.66
N ARG A 134 -10.53 -17.97 0.30
CA ARG A 134 -9.10 -17.89 0.64
C ARG A 134 -8.59 -19.14 1.37
N GLY A 135 -9.39 -19.70 2.28
CA GLY A 135 -9.04 -20.92 3.02
C GLY A 135 -9.01 -22.19 2.15
N ARG A 136 -9.68 -22.19 0.99
CA ARG A 136 -9.70 -23.31 0.04
C ARG A 136 -8.56 -23.32 -0.97
N ARG A 137 -7.66 -22.32 -0.98
CA ARG A 137 -6.45 -22.38 -1.81
C ARG A 137 -5.44 -23.33 -1.15
N PRO A 138 -5.01 -24.42 -1.80
CA PRO A 138 -3.91 -25.24 -1.31
C PRO A 138 -2.72 -24.33 -1.03
N GLY A 139 -2.08 -24.51 0.13
CA GLY A 139 -0.85 -23.79 0.45
C GLY A 139 0.21 -23.97 -0.65
N PRO A 140 1.21 -23.08 -0.75
CA PRO A 140 2.34 -23.31 -1.64
C PRO A 140 2.90 -24.72 -1.38
N PRO A 141 3.31 -25.49 -2.41
CA PRO A 141 3.87 -26.82 -2.21
C PRO A 141 4.95 -26.74 -1.14
N SER A 142 4.85 -27.56 -0.10
CA SER A 142 5.96 -27.71 0.84
C SER A 142 7.12 -28.31 0.03
N GLU A 143 8.10 -27.50 -0.33
CA GLU A 143 9.37 -28.00 -0.84
C GLU A 143 9.96 -28.85 0.30
N ARG A 144 9.98 -30.18 0.09
CA ARG A 144 10.72 -31.14 0.89
C ARG A 144 12.15 -31.20 0.38
#